data_AF-A0A8T1ZW28-F1
#
_entry.id   AF-A0A8T1ZW28-F1
#
_cell.length_a   1.000
_cell.length_b   1.000
_cell.length_c   1.000
_cell.angle_alpha   90.00
_cell.angle_beta   90.00
_cell.angle_gamma   90.00
#
_symmetry.space_group_name_H-M   'P 1'
#
loop_
_entity.id
_entity.type
_entity.pdbx_description
1 polymer ?
#
loop_
_entity_poly.entity_id
_entity_poly.type
_entity_poly.pdbx_seq_one_letter_code
_entity_poly.pdbx_strand_id
1 'polypeptide(L)'
;MLWSRPLKFRMSYFESLKEFPHAFNIITELVLVREDIQEVPPWIRGMSRLRRLRLYNCNNLISLPQLSDSLSWIDANNCKSLERLDCSFNNPKICLHFANCFKLNQEARDLIMHTSTSRYAMLPGTQVPAFFNHRATAEGSLKIKLNESPLSTFLRFKACIMLVKVNEEMSFDQRSMRVEIDIRDEQKDLNVLRTPRGYTIDRLLTEHIYTFELEVEEVTSMDLVFEFKTYNRKWKIGECGLLQILEVLSC
;
A
#
# COMPACT_ATOMS: atom_id res chain seq x y z
N MET A 1 -14.38 25.56 18.99
CA MET A 1 -14.63 25.27 17.56
C MET A 1 -15.06 23.81 17.45
N LEU A 2 -16.33 23.53 17.10
CA LEU A 2 -16.79 22.16 16.89
C LEU A 2 -16.14 21.62 15.62
N TRP A 3 -15.25 20.63 15.75
CA TRP A 3 -14.78 19.83 14.62
C TRP A 3 -15.95 18.97 14.17
N SER A 4 -16.69 19.43 13.15
CA SER A 4 -17.66 18.58 12.47
C SER A 4 -16.91 17.39 11.89
N ARG A 5 -17.21 16.19 12.40
CA ARG A 5 -16.74 14.94 11.79
C ARG A 5 -17.04 15.02 10.29
N PRO A 6 -16.09 14.81 9.38
CA PRO A 6 -16.38 14.83 7.95
C PRO A 6 -17.51 13.84 7.70
N LEU A 7 -18.65 14.36 7.23
CA LEU A 7 -19.84 13.56 7.01
C LEU A 7 -19.49 12.48 5.99
N LYS A 8 -19.48 11.22 6.42
CA LYS A 8 -19.17 10.10 5.53
C LYS A 8 -20.40 9.80 4.67
N PHE A 9 -20.46 10.40 3.49
CA PHE A 9 -21.47 10.09 2.49
C PHE A 9 -20.94 9.03 1.52
N ARG A 10 -21.51 7.82 1.60
CA ARG A 10 -21.19 6.66 0.75
C ARG A 10 -22.27 6.52 -0.32
N MET A 11 -21.86 6.41 -1.58
CA MET A 11 -22.75 6.21 -2.71
C MET A 11 -22.30 5.02 -3.57
N SER A 12 -23.26 4.21 -4.01
CA SER A 12 -23.00 3.22 -5.05
C SER A 12 -23.08 3.88 -6.43
N TYR A 13 -22.19 3.51 -7.33
CA TYR A 13 -22.18 4.03 -8.69
C TYR A 13 -23.41 3.57 -9.49
N PHE A 14 -23.91 4.47 -10.34
CA PHE A 14 -24.93 4.25 -11.35
C PHE A 14 -24.76 5.29 -12.47
N GLU A 15 -25.20 4.96 -13.69
CA GLU A 15 -24.95 5.75 -14.91
C GLU A 15 -25.45 7.20 -14.84
N SER A 16 -26.66 7.41 -14.31
CA SER A 16 -27.26 8.75 -14.19
C SER A 16 -26.64 9.60 -13.08
N LEU A 17 -25.62 9.12 -12.35
CA LEU A 17 -24.95 9.94 -11.32
C LEU A 17 -24.35 11.23 -11.92
N LYS A 18 -24.00 11.22 -13.21
CA LYS A 18 -23.54 12.40 -13.97
C LYS A 18 -24.57 13.53 -14.05
N GLU A 19 -25.86 13.22 -13.91
CA GLU A 19 -26.97 14.20 -13.94
C GLU A 19 -27.08 14.98 -12.63
N PHE A 20 -26.34 14.58 -11.59
CA PHE A 20 -26.35 15.18 -10.26
C PHE A 20 -24.96 15.76 -9.87
N PRO A 21 -24.42 16.76 -10.59
CA PRO A 21 -23.07 17.27 -10.35
C PRO A 21 -22.88 17.85 -8.94
N HIS A 22 -23.95 18.34 -8.31
CA HIS A 22 -23.92 18.80 -6.92
C HIS A 22 -23.56 17.67 -5.93
N ALA A 23 -23.87 16.41 -6.26
CA ALA A 23 -23.50 15.25 -5.45
C ALA A 23 -21.98 15.01 -5.42
N PHE A 24 -21.23 15.43 -6.46
CA PHE A 24 -19.77 15.25 -6.54
C PHE A 24 -19.01 15.97 -5.42
N ASN A 25 -19.59 17.05 -4.89
CA ASN A 25 -19.03 17.83 -3.79
C ASN A 25 -19.45 17.33 -2.40
N ILE A 26 -20.24 16.25 -2.34
CA ILE A 26 -20.77 15.69 -1.09
C ILE A 26 -20.29 14.25 -0.89
N ILE A 27 -20.22 13.47 -1.97
CA ILE A 27 -19.79 12.07 -1.94
C ILE A 27 -18.34 11.97 -1.46
N THR A 28 -18.16 11.24 -0.37
CA THR A 28 -16.84 10.95 0.23
C THR A 28 -16.36 9.54 -0.04
N GLU A 29 -17.26 8.65 -0.44
CA GLU A 29 -16.97 7.27 -0.77
C GLU A 29 -17.84 6.83 -1.95
N LEU A 30 -17.20 6.40 -3.04
CA LEU A 30 -17.88 5.86 -4.21
C LEU A 30 -17.59 4.36 -4.32
N VAL A 31 -18.63 3.57 -4.53
CA VAL A 31 -18.55 2.11 -4.66
C VAL A 31 -19.06 1.68 -6.02
N LEU A 32 -18.16 1.14 -6.84
CA LEU A 32 -18.44 0.50 -8.10
C LEU A 32 -18.45 -1.01 -7.83
N VAL A 33 -19.59 -1.65 -8.04
CA VAL A 33 -19.74 -3.10 -7.94
C VAL A 33 -20.50 -3.52 -9.18
N ARG A 34 -19.87 -4.36 -10.02
CA ARG A 34 -20.49 -5.12 -11.13
C ARG A 34 -19.44 -5.54 -12.16
N GLU A 35 -19.72 -6.62 -12.89
CA GLU A 35 -18.89 -7.11 -13.99
C GLU A 35 -19.02 -6.25 -15.27
N ASP A 36 -20.16 -5.57 -15.47
CA ASP A 36 -20.45 -4.79 -16.68
C ASP A 36 -19.74 -3.43 -16.74
N ILE A 37 -19.09 -2.99 -15.66
CA ILE A 37 -18.32 -1.74 -15.63
C ILE A 37 -17.05 -1.91 -16.46
N GLN A 38 -17.06 -1.31 -17.64
CA GLN A 38 -15.92 -1.32 -18.57
C GLN A 38 -14.98 -0.13 -18.35
N GLU A 39 -15.51 0.98 -17.88
CA GLU A 39 -14.76 2.21 -17.63
C GLU A 39 -15.21 2.89 -16.33
N VAL A 40 -14.26 3.53 -15.65
CA VAL A 40 -14.59 4.49 -14.59
C VAL A 40 -14.77 5.85 -15.26
N PRO A 41 -15.89 6.56 -15.02
CA PRO A 41 -16.11 7.82 -15.71
C PRO A 41 -15.08 8.90 -15.35
N PRO A 42 -14.61 9.70 -16.31
CA PRO A 42 -13.53 10.69 -16.10
C PRO A 42 -13.93 11.84 -15.17
N TRP A 43 -15.24 12.10 -14.98
CA TRP A 43 -15.71 13.11 -14.04
C TRP A 43 -15.41 12.76 -12.57
N ILE A 44 -14.97 11.53 -12.27
CA ILE A 44 -14.50 11.15 -10.93
C ILE A 44 -13.35 12.04 -10.44
N ARG A 45 -12.53 12.56 -11.36
CA ARG A 45 -11.47 13.54 -11.08
C ARG A 45 -12.01 14.80 -10.40
N GLY A 46 -13.21 15.22 -10.78
CA GLY A 46 -13.87 16.43 -10.25
C GLY A 46 -14.51 16.25 -8.87
N MET A 47 -14.54 15.03 -8.33
CA MET A 47 -15.14 14.77 -7.01
C MET A 47 -14.19 15.22 -5.88
N SER A 48 -14.22 16.50 -5.56
CA SER A 48 -13.29 17.18 -4.64
C SER A 48 -13.28 16.67 -3.19
N ARG A 49 -14.32 15.92 -2.78
CA ARG A 49 -14.42 15.33 -1.43
C ARG A 49 -14.27 13.81 -1.40
N LEU A 50 -14.03 13.17 -2.53
CA LEU A 50 -13.94 11.71 -2.65
C LEU A 50 -12.69 11.20 -1.92
N ARG A 51 -12.86 10.62 -0.73
CA ARG A 51 -11.77 10.06 0.08
C ARG A 51 -11.54 8.58 -0.19
N ARG A 52 -12.57 7.84 -0.62
CA ARG A 52 -12.50 6.38 -0.81
C ARG A 52 -13.14 5.97 -2.13
N LEU A 53 -12.42 5.15 -2.90
CA LEU A 53 -12.93 4.50 -4.10
C LEU A 53 -12.88 2.99 -3.90
N ARG A 54 -14.00 2.31 -4.10
CA ARG A 54 -14.10 0.85 -4.02
C ARG A 54 -14.55 0.31 -5.37
N LEU A 55 -13.79 -0.62 -5.92
CA LEU A 55 -14.07 -1.30 -7.18
C LEU A 55 -14.12 -2.80 -6.85
N TYR A 56 -15.31 -3.39 -6.91
CA TYR A 56 -15.54 -4.78 -6.54
C TYR A 56 -16.06 -5.58 -7.71
N ASN A 57 -15.29 -6.58 -8.11
CA ASN A 57 -15.62 -7.47 -9.24
C ASN A 57 -15.86 -6.70 -10.55
N CYS A 58 -15.14 -5.59 -10.77
CA CYS A 58 -15.14 -4.86 -12.04
C CYS A 58 -14.29 -5.65 -13.06
N ASN A 59 -14.79 -6.82 -13.46
CA ASN A 59 -14.04 -7.82 -14.23
C ASN A 59 -13.73 -7.38 -15.66
N ASN A 60 -14.49 -6.43 -16.22
CA ASN A 60 -14.26 -5.90 -17.57
C ASN A 60 -13.53 -4.54 -17.58
N LEU A 61 -13.18 -4.00 -16.41
CA LEU A 61 -12.47 -2.73 -16.30
C LEU A 61 -11.00 -2.90 -16.69
N ILE A 62 -10.56 -2.22 -17.76
CA ILE A 62 -9.20 -2.37 -18.31
C ILE A 62 -8.22 -1.34 -17.73
N SER A 63 -8.66 -0.11 -17.49
CA SER A 63 -7.81 0.92 -16.89
C SER A 63 -8.57 1.84 -15.94
N LEU A 64 -7.82 2.50 -15.05
CA LEU A 64 -8.34 3.59 -14.22
C LEU A 64 -7.93 4.94 -14.81
N PRO A 65 -8.87 5.89 -15.00
CA PRO A 65 -8.54 7.25 -15.44
C PRO A 65 -7.91 8.05 -14.30
N GLN A 66 -7.51 9.29 -14.57
CA GLN A 66 -7.12 10.24 -13.53
C GLN A 66 -8.20 10.34 -12.45
N LEU A 67 -7.80 10.05 -11.21
CA LEU A 67 -8.68 10.07 -10.05
C LEU A 67 -8.64 11.44 -9.34
N SER A 68 -9.54 11.63 -8.38
CA SER A 68 -9.56 12.82 -7.52
C SER A 68 -8.31 12.91 -6.65
N ASP A 69 -7.67 14.09 -6.60
CA ASP A 69 -6.52 14.35 -5.72
C ASP A 69 -6.87 14.24 -4.22
N SER A 70 -8.16 14.32 -3.89
CA SER A 70 -8.64 14.16 -2.52
C SER A 70 -8.66 12.69 -2.04
N LEU A 71 -8.46 11.74 -2.95
CA LEU A 71 -8.51 10.31 -2.67
C LEU A 71 -7.41 9.91 -1.69
N SER A 72 -7.80 9.19 -0.63
CA SER A 72 -6.88 8.69 0.39
C SER A 72 -6.94 7.16 0.50
N TRP A 73 -7.80 6.51 -0.27
CA TRP A 73 -7.98 5.07 -0.24
C TRP A 73 -8.57 4.57 -1.56
N ILE A 74 -7.91 3.57 -2.16
CA ILE A 74 -8.48 2.77 -3.24
C ILE A 74 -8.47 1.29 -2.85
N ASP A 75 -9.60 0.62 -3.05
CA ASP A 75 -9.73 -0.83 -2.89
C ASP A 75 -10.34 -1.39 -4.19
N ALA A 76 -9.47 -1.78 -5.11
CA ALA A 76 -9.79 -2.60 -6.26
C ALA A 76 -9.62 -4.06 -5.87
N ASN A 77 -10.72 -4.80 -5.84
CA ASN A 77 -10.72 -6.21 -5.48
C ASN A 77 -11.45 -7.01 -6.56
N ASN A 78 -10.75 -8.03 -7.06
CA ASN A 78 -11.19 -8.88 -8.16
C ASN A 78 -11.46 -8.06 -9.44
N CYS A 79 -10.68 -7.02 -9.73
CA CYS A 79 -10.73 -6.37 -11.05
C CYS A 79 -9.78 -7.13 -11.99
N LYS A 80 -10.25 -8.28 -12.51
CA LYS A 80 -9.40 -9.27 -13.19
C LYS A 80 -8.85 -8.81 -14.54
N SER A 81 -9.50 -7.85 -15.20
CA SER A 81 -9.01 -7.28 -16.47
C SER A 81 -8.24 -5.96 -16.30
N LEU A 82 -8.05 -5.49 -15.06
CA LEU A 82 -7.38 -4.22 -14.82
C LEU A 82 -5.88 -4.33 -15.15
N GLU A 83 -5.47 -3.63 -16.20
CA GLU A 83 -4.13 -3.68 -16.76
C GLU A 83 -3.35 -2.38 -16.49
N ARG A 84 -4.01 -1.22 -16.62
CA ARG A 84 -3.34 0.09 -16.60
C ARG A 84 -3.91 1.04 -15.55
N LEU A 85 -3.06 1.93 -15.08
CA LEU A 85 -3.42 3.03 -14.19
C LEU A 85 -3.04 4.33 -14.87
N ASP A 86 -4.00 4.94 -15.57
CA ASP A 86 -3.82 6.21 -16.30
C ASP A 86 -4.00 7.39 -15.33
N CYS A 87 -3.36 7.31 -14.16
CA CYS A 87 -3.48 8.30 -13.09
C CYS A 87 -2.19 8.47 -12.29
N SER A 88 -2.10 9.60 -11.58
CA SER A 88 -1.11 9.83 -10.53
C SER A 88 -1.78 9.93 -9.17
N PHE A 89 -1.13 9.37 -8.15
CA PHE A 89 -1.59 9.43 -6.77
C PHE A 89 -0.89 10.56 -6.01
N ASN A 90 -1.46 11.76 -6.08
CA ASN A 90 -0.85 12.97 -5.52
C ASN A 90 -0.98 13.10 -4.00
N ASN A 91 -1.79 12.26 -3.36
CA ASN A 91 -1.98 12.27 -1.91
C ASN A 91 -0.98 11.31 -1.23
N PRO A 92 0.03 11.80 -0.49
CA PRO A 92 1.03 10.94 0.16
C PRO A 92 0.43 10.06 1.28
N LYS A 93 -0.82 10.33 1.69
CA LYS A 93 -1.53 9.53 2.68
C LYS A 93 -2.38 8.42 2.06
N ILE A 94 -2.30 8.20 0.75
CA ILE A 94 -3.14 7.20 0.08
C ILE A 94 -2.81 5.78 0.54
N CYS A 95 -3.83 4.93 0.59
CA CYS A 95 -3.71 3.47 0.72
C CYS A 95 -4.14 2.83 -0.59
N LEU A 96 -3.30 1.94 -1.14
CA LEU A 96 -3.48 1.36 -2.48
C LEU A 96 -3.71 -0.15 -2.37
N HIS A 97 -4.94 -0.62 -2.51
CA HIS A 97 -5.24 -2.05 -2.48
C HIS A 97 -5.74 -2.53 -3.84
N PHE A 98 -4.99 -3.44 -4.46
CA PHE A 98 -5.27 -4.06 -5.75
C PHE A 98 -5.35 -5.59 -5.61
N ALA A 99 -6.27 -6.06 -4.77
CA ALA A 99 -6.44 -7.49 -4.52
C ALA A 99 -6.91 -8.21 -5.78
N ASN A 100 -6.22 -9.30 -6.13
CA ASN A 100 -6.55 -10.17 -7.26
C ASN A 100 -6.64 -9.44 -8.62
N CYS A 101 -5.92 -8.33 -8.78
CA CYS A 101 -5.78 -7.59 -10.04
C CYS A 101 -4.59 -8.14 -10.86
N PHE A 102 -4.63 -9.43 -11.20
CA PHE A 102 -3.48 -10.17 -11.72
C PHE A 102 -2.96 -9.70 -13.09
N LYS A 103 -3.74 -8.91 -13.83
CA LYS A 103 -3.36 -8.37 -15.14
C LYS A 103 -2.65 -7.01 -15.10
N LEU A 104 -2.41 -6.43 -13.91
CA LEU A 104 -1.68 -5.16 -13.81
C LEU A 104 -0.35 -5.25 -14.55
N ASN A 105 -0.14 -4.36 -15.53
CA ASN A 105 1.08 -4.30 -16.31
C ASN A 105 2.24 -3.74 -15.48
N GLN A 106 3.46 -3.80 -16.02
CA GLN A 106 4.65 -3.39 -15.28
C GLN A 106 4.60 -1.91 -14.85
N GLU A 107 4.15 -1.01 -15.74
CA GLU A 107 4.02 0.43 -15.44
C GLU A 107 3.06 0.70 -14.27
N ALA A 108 1.90 0.03 -14.25
CA ALA A 108 0.93 0.14 -13.17
C ALA A 108 1.48 -0.41 -11.85
N ARG A 109 2.19 -1.55 -11.91
CA ARG A 109 2.85 -2.13 -10.74
C ARG A 109 3.90 -1.15 -10.20
N ASP A 110 4.73 -0.58 -11.07
CA ASP A 110 5.78 0.37 -10.70
C ASP A 110 5.18 1.63 -10.09
N LEU A 111 4.10 2.17 -10.66
CA LEU A 111 3.36 3.29 -10.07
C LEU A 111 2.90 2.98 -8.65
N ILE A 112 2.26 1.82 -8.42
CA ILE A 112 1.80 1.42 -7.07
C ILE A 112 2.99 1.32 -6.11
N MET A 113 4.08 0.70 -6.55
CA MET A 113 5.26 0.45 -5.73
C MET A 113 6.10 1.70 -5.45
N HIS A 114 6.07 2.72 -6.30
CA HIS A 114 6.80 3.98 -6.09
C HIS A 114 5.94 5.07 -5.46
N THR A 115 4.62 4.92 -5.46
CA THR A 115 3.71 5.86 -4.77
C THR A 115 3.95 5.86 -3.27
N SER A 116 4.07 7.06 -2.69
CA SER A 116 4.16 7.23 -1.24
C SER A 116 2.81 6.93 -0.56
N THR A 117 2.86 6.13 0.49
CA THR A 117 1.65 5.66 1.21
C THR A 117 1.83 5.79 2.71
N SER A 118 0.76 6.16 3.43
CA SER A 118 0.80 6.30 4.89
C SER A 118 0.53 5.02 5.68
N ARG A 119 0.07 3.96 5.00
CA ARG A 119 -0.15 2.64 5.61
C ARG A 119 0.61 1.59 4.82
N TYR A 120 -0.02 1.05 3.78
CA TYR A 120 0.61 0.09 2.90
C TYR A 120 -0.04 0.13 1.52
N ALA A 121 0.71 -0.35 0.53
CA ALA A 121 0.14 -0.77 -0.74
C ALA A 121 0.13 -2.30 -0.82
N MET A 122 -0.83 -2.85 -1.56
CA MET A 122 -0.96 -4.28 -1.80
C MET A 122 -1.33 -4.51 -3.26
N LEU A 123 -0.60 -5.41 -3.91
CA LEU A 123 -0.78 -5.79 -5.30
C LEU A 123 -0.36 -7.25 -5.51
N PRO A 124 -0.77 -7.89 -6.61
CA PRO A 124 -0.39 -9.28 -6.88
C PRO A 124 1.11 -9.41 -7.14
N GLY A 125 1.72 -10.45 -6.59
CA GLY A 125 3.14 -10.74 -6.73
C GLY A 125 3.51 -12.02 -5.98
N THR A 126 4.24 -12.90 -6.66
CA THR A 126 4.67 -14.20 -6.13
C THR A 126 6.09 -14.18 -5.57
N GLN A 127 6.75 -13.01 -5.60
CA GLN A 127 8.08 -12.77 -5.07
C GLN A 127 8.27 -11.27 -4.82
N VAL A 128 9.20 -10.92 -3.95
CA VAL A 128 9.63 -9.54 -3.76
C VAL A 128 10.35 -9.06 -5.04
N PRO A 129 9.96 -7.92 -5.61
CA PRO A 129 10.58 -7.39 -6.83
C PRO A 129 12.10 -7.18 -6.71
N ALA A 130 12.82 -7.36 -7.83
CA ALA A 130 14.29 -7.31 -7.84
C ALA A 130 14.89 -5.93 -7.53
N PHE A 131 14.12 -4.84 -7.67
CA PHE A 131 14.60 -3.49 -7.34
C PHE A 131 14.71 -3.25 -5.82
N PHE A 132 14.09 -4.10 -4.99
CA PHE A 132 14.45 -4.18 -3.57
C PHE A 132 15.84 -4.84 -3.50
N ASN A 133 16.86 -4.02 -3.30
CA ASN A 133 18.27 -4.42 -3.41
C ASN A 133 18.77 -5.21 -2.19
N HIS A 134 18.07 -5.12 -1.06
CA HIS A 134 18.33 -5.96 0.11
C HIS A 134 17.15 -6.93 0.29
N ARG A 135 17.35 -8.23 0.02
CA ARG A 135 16.30 -9.26 0.10
C ARG A 135 16.73 -10.43 0.95
N ALA A 136 15.77 -11.12 1.53
CA ALA A 136 16.00 -12.45 2.08
C ALA A 136 14.73 -13.31 2.18
N THR A 137 15.00 -14.61 2.30
CA THR A 137 14.04 -15.69 2.44
C THR A 137 14.39 -16.45 3.74
N ALA A 138 13.78 -16.10 4.87
CA ALA A 138 14.06 -16.77 6.14
C ALA A 138 12.93 -16.63 7.17
N GLU A 139 12.81 -17.63 8.05
CA GLU A 139 11.74 -17.74 9.04
C GLU A 139 11.86 -16.70 10.17
N GLY A 140 10.89 -15.78 10.26
CA GLY A 140 10.50 -15.13 11.52
C GLY A 140 11.24 -13.88 11.94
N SER A 141 12.40 -13.56 11.36
CA SER A 141 13.10 -12.28 11.53
C SER A 141 14.22 -12.14 10.48
N LEU A 142 14.44 -10.93 9.97
CA LEU A 142 15.53 -10.65 9.03
C LEU A 142 16.57 -9.72 9.66
N LYS A 143 17.81 -9.75 9.16
CA LYS A 143 18.83 -8.73 9.40
C LYS A 143 19.38 -8.27 8.05
N ILE A 144 19.24 -6.99 7.73
CA ILE A 144 19.80 -6.36 6.53
C ILE A 144 20.76 -5.27 6.99
N LYS A 145 22.00 -5.28 6.49
CA LYS A 145 23.07 -4.31 6.77
C LYS A 145 23.22 -3.33 5.59
N LEU A 146 23.35 -2.04 5.88
CA LEU A 146 23.57 -1.00 4.88
C LEU A 146 25.07 -0.75 4.69
N ASN A 147 25.50 -0.55 3.45
CA ASN A 147 26.92 -0.37 3.10
C ASN A 147 27.26 1.05 2.61
N GLU A 148 26.32 2.00 2.64
CA GLU A 148 26.52 3.36 2.12
C GLU A 148 26.46 4.42 3.23
N SER A 149 27.34 5.42 3.14
CA SER A 149 27.40 6.51 4.12
C SER A 149 26.16 7.39 4.06
N PRO A 150 25.40 7.53 5.15
CA PRO A 150 24.30 8.48 5.17
C PRO A 150 24.87 9.90 5.11
N LEU A 151 24.43 10.69 4.13
CA LEU A 151 24.62 12.14 4.14
C LEU A 151 23.67 12.83 5.15
N SER A 152 22.75 12.07 5.75
CA SER A 152 21.60 12.58 6.51
C SER A 152 21.36 11.78 7.81
N THR A 153 20.99 12.47 8.88
CA THR A 153 20.50 11.86 10.14
C THR A 153 19.10 11.25 10.00
N PHE A 154 18.44 11.50 8.87
CA PHE A 154 17.11 11.03 8.52
C PHE A 154 17.18 10.18 7.24
N LEU A 155 16.71 8.94 7.32
CA LEU A 155 16.68 8.00 6.21
C LEU A 155 15.25 7.52 5.96
N ARG A 156 14.90 7.38 4.68
CA ARG A 156 13.61 6.80 4.27
C ARG A 156 13.84 5.46 3.60
N PHE A 157 13.01 4.48 3.93
CA PHE A 157 13.04 3.18 3.30
C PHE A 157 11.66 2.76 2.83
N LYS A 158 11.65 1.99 1.74
CA LYS A 158 10.51 1.20 1.32
C LYS A 158 10.77 -0.25 1.64
N ALA A 159 9.93 -0.83 2.48
CA ALA A 159 9.94 -2.26 2.76
C ALA A 159 8.89 -2.97 1.91
N CYS A 160 9.17 -4.21 1.53
CA CYS A 160 8.26 -5.09 0.82
C CYS A 160 8.26 -6.46 1.49
N ILE A 161 7.09 -7.05 1.69
CA ILE A 161 6.96 -8.42 2.20
C ILE A 161 6.00 -9.21 1.32
N MET A 162 6.28 -10.50 1.19
CA MET A 162 5.36 -11.50 0.66
C MET A 162 4.97 -12.44 1.81
N LEU A 163 3.67 -12.76 1.89
CA LEU A 163 3.15 -13.63 2.93
C LEU A 163 2.91 -15.04 2.40
N VAL A 164 3.18 -16.03 3.26
CA VAL A 164 2.88 -17.44 3.00
C VAL A 164 2.02 -18.00 4.14
N LYS A 165 1.15 -18.96 3.80
CA LYS A 165 0.35 -19.68 4.80
C LYS A 165 1.19 -20.78 5.42
N VAL A 166 1.07 -20.93 6.74
CA VAL A 166 1.81 -21.93 7.53
C VAL A 166 0.90 -23.06 7.98
N ASN A 167 -0.34 -22.76 8.39
CA ASN A 167 -1.29 -23.73 8.92
C ASN A 167 -2.69 -23.55 8.30
N GLU A 168 -3.33 -24.66 7.93
CA GLU A 168 -4.69 -24.70 7.38
C GLU A 168 -5.79 -24.97 8.43
N GLU A 169 -5.42 -25.17 9.70
CA GLU A 169 -6.37 -25.63 10.73
C GLU A 169 -7.47 -24.60 11.09
N MET A 170 -8.64 -25.16 11.37
CA MET A 170 -9.96 -24.57 11.63
C MET A 170 -10.01 -23.71 12.91
N SER A 171 -9.33 -22.57 12.92
CA SER A 171 -9.51 -21.52 13.93
C SER A 171 -9.99 -20.23 13.27
N PHE A 172 -10.70 -19.38 14.02
CA PHE A 172 -11.23 -18.10 13.53
C PHE A 172 -10.17 -17.36 12.71
N ASP A 173 -10.48 -17.07 11.44
CA ASP A 173 -9.58 -16.35 10.55
C ASP A 173 -9.25 -14.99 11.16
N GLN A 174 -8.02 -14.84 11.63
CA GLN A 174 -7.51 -13.53 11.97
C GLN A 174 -7.46 -12.72 10.68
N ARG A 175 -8.45 -11.85 10.51
CA ARG A 175 -8.67 -11.08 9.27
C ARG A 175 -7.54 -10.09 8.99
N SER A 176 -6.77 -9.73 10.01
CA SER A 176 -5.67 -8.80 9.92
C SER A 176 -4.39 -9.36 10.55
N MET A 177 -3.26 -8.78 10.18
CA MET A 177 -1.97 -9.07 10.78
C MET A 177 -1.25 -7.76 11.08
N ARG A 178 -0.66 -7.68 12.27
CA ARG A 178 0.25 -6.61 12.62
C ARG A 178 1.66 -6.99 12.18
N VAL A 179 2.31 -6.08 11.45
CA VAL A 179 3.71 -6.18 11.03
C VAL A 179 4.48 -5.11 11.77
N GLU A 180 5.42 -5.53 12.60
CA GLU A 180 6.38 -4.64 13.26
C GLU A 180 7.71 -4.84 12.58
N ILE A 181 8.23 -3.82 11.93
CA ILE A 181 9.65 -3.78 11.54
C ILE A 181 10.39 -3.36 12.81
N ASP A 182 11.56 -3.82 13.18
CA ASP A 182 12.35 -3.29 14.30
C ASP A 182 13.72 -2.92 13.76
N ILE A 183 14.27 -1.78 14.19
CA ILE A 183 15.52 -1.25 13.65
C ILE A 183 16.48 -1.09 14.80
N ARG A 184 17.61 -1.79 14.71
CA ARG A 184 18.70 -1.70 15.68
C ARG A 184 19.95 -1.19 15.00
N ASP A 185 20.70 -0.39 15.74
CA ASP A 185 22.09 -0.08 15.46
C ASP A 185 22.95 -1.25 15.98
N GLU A 186 23.60 -1.99 15.07
CA GLU A 186 24.42 -3.16 15.39
C GLU A 186 25.62 -2.82 16.28
N GLN A 187 26.18 -1.60 16.14
CA GLN A 187 27.38 -1.20 16.89
C GLN A 187 27.06 -0.82 18.33
N LYS A 188 25.88 -0.26 18.56
CA LYS A 188 25.44 0.21 19.89
C LYS A 188 24.49 -0.74 20.59
N ASP A 189 23.95 -1.73 19.86
CA ASP A 189 22.83 -2.57 20.28
C ASP A 189 21.63 -1.76 20.80
N LEU A 190 21.41 -0.58 20.20
CA LEU A 190 20.33 0.35 20.56
C LEU A 190 19.25 0.35 19.49
N ASN A 191 17.99 0.42 19.94
CA ASN A 191 16.86 0.63 19.03
C ASN A 191 16.88 2.05 18.47
N VAL A 192 16.74 2.16 17.15
CA VAL A 192 16.69 3.44 16.45
C VAL A 192 15.25 3.96 16.39
N LEU A 193 15.10 5.28 16.48
CA LEU A 193 13.79 5.92 16.34
C LEU A 193 13.29 5.77 14.90
N ARG A 194 12.00 5.46 14.78
CA ARG A 194 11.36 5.21 13.50
C ARG A 194 9.87 5.49 13.52
N THR A 195 9.37 5.93 12.37
CA THR A 195 7.98 6.25 12.17
C THR A 195 7.48 5.64 10.86
N PRO A 196 6.38 4.87 10.86
CA PRO A 196 5.61 4.38 12.01
C PRO A 196 6.24 3.14 12.68
N ARG A 197 5.84 2.86 13.93
CA ARG A 197 6.33 1.70 14.71
C ARG A 197 5.85 0.34 14.17
N GLY A 198 4.76 0.32 13.43
CA GLY A 198 4.22 -0.89 12.81
C GLY A 198 2.99 -0.62 11.97
N TYR A 199 2.58 -1.64 11.23
CA TYR A 199 1.50 -1.59 10.25
C TYR A 199 0.46 -2.66 10.57
N THR A 200 -0.80 -2.37 10.24
CA THR A 200 -1.87 -3.37 10.28
C THR A 200 -2.33 -3.62 8.85
N ILE A 201 -2.13 -4.86 8.40
CA ILE A 201 -2.62 -5.38 7.13
C ILE A 201 -4.02 -5.93 7.38
N ASP A 202 -5.02 -5.38 6.71
CA ASP A 202 -6.43 -5.73 6.93
C ASP A 202 -6.93 -6.85 5.98
N ARG A 203 -6.09 -7.30 5.05
CA ARG A 203 -6.39 -8.37 4.09
C ARG A 203 -5.14 -9.18 3.78
N LEU A 204 -5.14 -10.45 4.18
CA LEU A 204 -4.02 -11.39 4.01
C LEU A 204 -4.30 -12.29 2.82
N LEU A 205 -3.44 -12.25 1.80
CA LEU A 205 -3.56 -13.00 0.55
C LEU A 205 -2.21 -13.64 0.22
N THR A 206 -2.27 -14.87 -0.29
CA THR A 206 -1.14 -15.51 -0.98
C THR A 206 -0.99 -14.88 -2.36
N GLU A 207 0.20 -15.00 -2.96
CA GLU A 207 0.48 -14.43 -4.30
C GLU A 207 0.30 -12.91 -4.36
N HIS A 208 0.47 -12.24 -3.22
CA HIS A 208 0.44 -10.79 -3.09
C HIS A 208 1.67 -10.32 -2.32
N ILE A 209 2.11 -9.12 -2.69
CA ILE A 209 3.14 -8.38 -1.98
C ILE A 209 2.54 -7.16 -1.30
N TYR A 210 3.16 -6.75 -0.20
CA TYR A 210 2.76 -5.62 0.61
C TYR A 210 3.95 -4.68 0.78
N THR A 211 3.78 -3.41 0.44
CA THR A 211 4.84 -2.41 0.58
C THR A 211 4.50 -1.38 1.65
N PHE A 212 5.51 -0.95 2.40
CA PHE A 212 5.42 0.01 3.50
C PHE A 212 6.50 1.07 3.38
N GLU A 213 6.25 2.28 3.87
CA GLU A 213 7.25 3.34 3.95
C GLU A 213 7.56 3.68 5.39
N LEU A 214 8.83 3.60 5.74
CA LEU A 214 9.34 3.88 7.07
C LEU A 214 10.39 4.98 7.01
N GLU A 215 10.35 5.82 8.04
CA GLU A 215 11.29 6.89 8.28
C GLU A 215 12.13 6.50 9.50
N VAL A 216 13.44 6.69 9.41
CA VAL A 216 14.41 6.37 10.45
C VAL A 216 15.11 7.67 10.83
N GLU A 217 14.98 8.04 12.09
CA GLU A 217 15.51 9.28 12.65
C GLU A 217 16.72 8.99 13.52
N GLU A 218 17.58 10.00 13.70
CA GLU A 218 18.75 9.94 14.58
C GLU A 218 19.70 8.77 14.24
N VAL A 219 19.88 8.51 12.94
CA VAL A 219 20.81 7.48 12.48
C VAL A 219 22.24 7.90 12.81
N THR A 220 22.86 7.19 13.74
CA THR A 220 24.22 7.49 14.23
C THR A 220 25.25 6.42 13.89
N SER A 221 24.86 5.39 13.12
CA SER A 221 25.66 4.25 12.72
C SER A 221 25.23 3.75 11.34
N MET A 222 26.18 3.13 10.63
CA MET A 222 26.00 2.61 9.28
C MET A 222 25.43 1.19 9.29
N ASP A 223 25.57 0.49 10.41
CA ASP A 223 25.21 -0.91 10.56
C ASP A 223 23.80 -1.03 11.15
N LEU A 224 22.80 -0.64 10.37
CA LEU A 224 21.41 -0.85 10.75
C LEU A 224 21.00 -2.30 10.51
N VAL A 225 20.13 -2.83 11.36
CA VAL A 225 19.56 -4.17 11.27
C VAL A 225 18.04 -4.06 11.30
N PHE A 226 17.38 -4.48 10.22
CA PHE A 226 15.92 -4.46 10.07
C PHE A 226 15.29 -5.82 10.33
N GLU A 227 14.57 -5.95 11.43
CA GLU A 227 13.89 -7.17 11.87
C GLU A 227 12.37 -7.10 11.63
N PHE A 228 11.83 -7.93 10.74
CA PHE A 228 10.39 -8.01 10.52
C PHE A 228 9.75 -9.04 11.45
N LYS A 229 8.84 -8.57 12.30
CA LYS A 229 8.04 -9.36 13.23
C LYS A 229 6.58 -9.36 12.82
N THR A 230 5.97 -10.54 12.89
CA THR A 230 4.54 -10.73 12.64
C THR A 230 3.93 -11.56 13.74
N TYR A 231 2.70 -11.23 14.11
CA TYR A 231 1.97 -11.92 15.18
C TYR A 231 0.70 -12.53 14.59
N ASN A 232 0.88 -13.62 13.83
CA ASN A 232 -0.21 -14.37 13.24
C ASN A 232 0.15 -15.87 13.23
N ARG A 233 -0.82 -16.73 13.57
CA ARG A 233 -0.61 -18.19 13.63
C ARG A 233 -0.71 -18.88 12.27
N LYS A 234 -1.38 -18.25 11.30
CA LYS A 234 -1.63 -18.82 9.97
C LYS A 234 -0.72 -18.25 8.89
N TRP A 235 -0.18 -17.06 9.10
CA TRP A 235 0.59 -16.32 8.11
C TRP A 235 1.99 -16.02 8.65
N LYS A 236 3.01 -16.24 7.82
CA LYS A 236 4.38 -15.77 8.05
C LYS A 236 4.89 -15.00 6.84
N ILE A 237 5.96 -14.24 7.04
CA ILE A 237 6.71 -13.65 5.93
C ILE A 237 7.47 -14.77 5.24
N GLY A 238 7.23 -14.95 3.93
CA GLY A 238 7.97 -15.90 3.09
C GLY A 238 9.20 -15.27 2.45
N GLU A 239 9.07 -14.01 2.03
CA GLU A 239 10.16 -13.21 1.48
C GLU A 239 9.97 -11.76 1.90
N CYS A 240 11.07 -11.04 2.12
CA CYS A 240 11.02 -9.60 2.32
C CYS A 240 12.19 -8.90 1.64
N GLY A 241 12.02 -7.60 1.42
CA GLY A 241 13.08 -6.76 0.92
C GLY A 241 12.96 -5.31 1.36
N LEU A 242 14.07 -4.59 1.26
CA LEU A 242 14.18 -3.17 1.56
C LEU A 242 14.84 -2.45 0.38
N LEU A 243 14.40 -1.21 0.21
CA LEU A 243 14.96 -0.22 -0.71
C LEU A 243 15.15 1.07 0.09
N GLN A 244 16.36 1.62 0.10
CA GLN A 244 16.59 2.96 0.60
C GLN A 244 16.11 3.99 -0.42
N ILE A 245 15.24 4.90 0.01
CA ILE A 245 14.75 6.01 -0.82
C ILE A 245 15.76 7.14 -0.67
N LEU A 246 16.60 7.33 -1.69
CA LEU A 246 17.49 8.48 -1.75
C LEU A 246 16.65 9.72 -2.06
N GLU A 247 16.70 10.72 -1.17
CA GLU A 247 16.17 12.03 -1.52
C GLU A 247 17.03 12.60 -2.64
N VAL A 248 16.42 12.82 -3.81
CA VAL A 248 17.02 13.70 -4.79
C VAL A 248 16.97 15.08 -4.16
N LEU A 249 18.11 15.57 -3.68
CA LEU A 249 18.29 16.99 -3.40
C LEU A 249 17.93 17.70 -4.71
N SER A 250 16.76 18.32 -4.76
CA SER A 250 16.42 19.23 -5.83
C SER A 250 17.44 20.37 -5.80
N CYS A 251 18.41 20.32 -6.71
CA CYS A 251 19.32 21.42 -6.98
C CYS A 251 18.57 22.65 -7.47
#